data_AF-A0A376DXV4-F1
#
_entry.id   AF-A0A376DXV4-F1
#
_cell.length_a   1.000
_cell.length_b   1.000
_cell.length_c   1.000
_cell.angle_alpha   90.00
_cell.angle_beta   90.00
_cell.angle_gamma   90.00
#
_symmetry.space_group_name_H-M   'P 1'
#
loop_
_entity.id
_entity.type
_entity.pdbx_description
1 polymer ?
#
loop_
_entity_poly.entity_id
_entity_poly.type
_entity_poly.pdbx_seq_one_letter_code
_entity_poly.pdbx_strand_id
1 'polypeptide(L)'
;MIKKTLAVCILSVLVFSCKREVQKVSDTETVNDSMAKTEVKEASFKPIDTACSTANKTEDYIAALQWYKAKNEKEIAVNSPEKNDRLYEDYVKIRTKYTNCLNGLHQDILDQYTDYRTHEQDSYHLPDNVKKIAGELSKVGLEFRVMGEGLTEIHSVYGYDYAVFKNKVTPDY
;
A
#
# COMPACT_ATOMS: atom_id res chain seq x y z
N MET A 1 15.55 -15.41 -60.80
CA MET A 1 14.25 -14.90 -61.26
C MET A 1 13.56 -14.25 -60.06
N ILE A 2 13.70 -12.93 -59.84
CA ILE A 2 12.74 -11.84 -60.17
C ILE A 2 11.31 -12.23 -59.72
N LYS A 3 10.70 -11.59 -58.70
CA LYS A 3 10.21 -10.21 -58.73
C LYS A 3 10.24 -9.52 -57.35
N LYS A 4 10.65 -8.25 -57.40
CA LYS A 4 10.48 -7.20 -56.39
C LYS A 4 9.05 -6.66 -56.46
N THR A 5 8.47 -6.26 -55.33
CA THR A 5 7.51 -5.15 -55.27
C THR A 5 7.76 -4.34 -54.01
N LEU A 6 8.24 -3.13 -54.25
CA LEU A 6 8.41 -2.00 -53.35
C LEU A 6 7.08 -1.22 -53.35
N ALA A 7 6.59 -0.79 -52.19
CA ALA A 7 5.53 0.21 -52.12
C ALA A 7 5.89 1.23 -51.02
N VAL A 8 6.38 2.37 -51.49
CA VAL A 8 6.57 3.64 -50.78
C VAL A 8 5.29 4.45 -50.93
N CYS A 9 4.97 5.32 -49.96
CA CYS A 9 4.32 6.65 -50.05
C CYS A 9 3.44 6.93 -48.81
N ILE A 10 3.33 8.11 -48.19
CA ILE A 10 3.88 9.47 -48.36
C ILE A 10 3.61 10.17 -47.00
N LEU A 11 4.60 10.93 -46.48
CA LEU A 11 4.40 11.89 -45.38
C LEU A 11 3.48 13.03 -45.83
N SER A 12 2.54 13.43 -44.98
CA SER A 12 1.78 14.68 -45.14
C SER A 12 1.96 15.55 -43.90
N VAL A 13 2.92 16.46 -43.96
CA VAL A 13 3.09 17.58 -43.04
C VAL A 13 2.27 18.75 -43.62
N LEU A 14 1.26 19.21 -42.91
CA LEU A 14 0.61 20.49 -43.20
C LEU A 14 1.01 21.50 -42.14
N VAL A 15 1.98 22.31 -42.51
CA VAL A 15 2.34 23.55 -41.83
C VAL A 15 1.40 24.62 -42.36
N PHE A 16 0.53 25.17 -41.51
CA PHE A 16 -0.11 26.46 -41.79
C PHE A 16 0.15 27.41 -40.63
N SER A 17 1.10 28.30 -40.87
CA SER A 17 1.37 29.50 -40.10
C SER A 17 0.57 30.64 -40.72
N CYS A 18 -0.37 31.23 -39.97
CA CYS A 18 -0.98 32.52 -40.29
C CYS A 18 -1.09 33.37 -39.01
N LYS A 19 0.01 34.06 -38.73
CA LYS A 19 0.12 35.50 -38.43
C LYS A 19 -1.08 36.22 -37.77
N ARG A 20 -0.97 36.38 -36.45
CA ARG A 20 -1.17 37.58 -35.61
C ARG A 20 -2.06 38.72 -36.17
N GLU A 21 -3.21 38.91 -35.53
CA GLU A 21 -3.87 40.22 -35.40
C GLU A 21 -4.08 40.54 -33.92
N VAL A 22 -3.73 41.77 -33.54
CA VAL A 22 -3.67 42.28 -32.17
C VAL A 22 -4.99 42.98 -31.86
N GLN A 23 -5.70 42.59 -30.79
CA GLN A 23 -6.70 43.47 -30.18
C GLN A 23 -6.77 43.32 -28.65
N LYS A 24 -6.24 44.36 -27.99
CA LYS A 24 -6.52 44.94 -26.67
C LYS A 24 -7.19 44.09 -25.57
N VAL A 25 -6.38 43.82 -24.54
CA VAL A 25 -6.61 43.99 -23.08
C VAL A 25 -8.06 44.20 -22.61
N SER A 26 -8.54 43.23 -21.83
CA SER A 26 -9.28 43.50 -20.59
C SER A 26 -8.76 42.53 -19.51
N ASP A 27 -8.13 43.08 -18.48
CA ASP A 27 -7.71 42.37 -17.28
C ASP A 27 -8.91 41.71 -16.58
N THR A 28 -8.86 40.41 -16.28
CA THR A 28 -9.02 39.86 -14.92
C THR A 28 -8.84 38.34 -14.86
N GLU A 29 -8.04 37.92 -13.87
CA GLU A 29 -8.00 36.62 -13.19
C GLU A 29 -7.68 35.34 -13.98
N THR A 30 -6.40 34.98 -13.94
CA THR A 30 -5.89 33.60 -14.01
C THR A 30 -6.45 32.75 -12.86
N VAL A 31 -7.46 31.94 -13.13
CA VAL A 31 -7.74 30.75 -12.31
C VAL A 31 -6.91 29.61 -12.88
N ASN A 32 -5.73 29.43 -12.27
CA ASN A 32 -5.03 28.15 -12.33
C ASN A 32 -5.93 27.13 -11.65
N ASP A 33 -6.56 26.24 -12.43
CA ASP A 33 -7.16 25.01 -11.89
C ASP A 33 -6.02 24.12 -11.39
N SER A 34 -5.62 24.44 -10.17
CA SER A 34 -4.79 23.62 -9.32
C SER A 34 -5.45 22.25 -9.22
N MET A 35 -4.72 21.25 -9.70
CA MET A 35 -4.91 19.87 -9.29
C MET A 35 -4.92 19.83 -7.77
N ALA A 36 -6.12 19.87 -7.17
CA ALA A 36 -6.34 19.62 -5.76
C ALA A 36 -6.02 18.16 -5.49
N LYS A 37 -4.72 17.89 -5.39
CA LYS A 37 -4.16 16.70 -4.79
C LYS A 37 -4.74 16.64 -3.38
N THR A 38 -5.27 15.49 -3.03
CA THR A 38 -5.86 15.11 -1.75
C THR A 38 -4.82 15.14 -0.62
N GLU A 39 -4.11 16.25 -0.40
CA GLU A 39 -3.04 16.39 0.59
C GLU A 39 -3.55 16.81 1.98
N VAL A 40 -4.81 17.22 2.10
CA VAL A 40 -5.30 17.88 3.34
C VAL A 40 -5.86 16.92 4.40
N LYS A 41 -6.07 15.62 4.10
CA LYS A 41 -6.61 14.67 5.09
C LYS A 41 -5.58 13.83 5.87
N GLU A 42 -4.33 13.75 5.42
CA GLU A 42 -3.30 12.96 6.12
C GLU A 42 -2.71 13.67 7.35
N ALA A 43 -2.79 15.00 7.42
CA ALA A 43 -2.07 15.78 8.42
C ALA A 43 -2.66 15.72 9.84
N SER A 44 -3.89 15.22 10.03
CA SER A 44 -4.58 15.23 11.34
C SER A 44 -4.78 13.85 11.97
N PHE A 45 -4.58 12.75 11.24
CA PHE A 45 -4.70 11.42 11.84
C PHE A 45 -3.44 11.11 12.67
N LYS A 46 -3.65 10.84 13.96
CA LYS A 46 -2.63 10.29 14.84
C LYS A 46 -2.97 8.82 15.09
N PRO A 47 -2.04 7.88 14.86
CA PRO A 47 -2.30 6.48 15.13
C PRO A 47 -2.56 6.25 16.62
N ILE A 48 -3.38 5.23 16.91
CA ILE A 48 -3.63 4.73 18.26
C ILE A 48 -2.32 4.27 18.94
N ASP A 49 -2.30 4.23 20.27
CA ASP A 49 -1.14 3.68 20.99
C ASP A 49 -0.86 2.23 20.54
N THR A 50 0.43 1.88 20.52
CA THR A 50 0.92 0.52 20.27
C THR A 50 0.58 -0.47 21.40
N ALA A 51 0.10 0.00 22.56
CA ALA A 51 -0.48 -0.86 23.59
C ALA A 51 -1.83 -1.43 23.13
N CYS A 52 -2.01 -2.75 23.29
CA CYS A 52 -3.27 -3.40 22.95
C CYS A 52 -4.37 -2.94 23.91
N SER A 53 -5.55 -2.62 23.37
CA SER A 53 -6.69 -2.12 24.15
C SER A 53 -7.97 -2.74 23.63
N THR A 54 -8.85 -3.14 24.55
CA THR A 54 -10.18 -3.67 24.23
C THR A 54 -11.11 -2.61 23.65
N ALA A 55 -10.76 -1.33 23.76
CA ALA A 55 -11.52 -0.24 23.16
C ALA A 55 -11.25 -0.07 21.65
N ASN A 56 -10.13 -0.60 21.15
CA ASN A 56 -9.75 -0.50 19.75
C ASN A 56 -10.37 -1.65 18.94
N LYS A 57 -10.77 -1.34 17.72
CA LYS A 57 -11.32 -2.30 16.75
C LYS A 57 -10.28 -2.63 15.68
N THR A 58 -10.58 -3.63 14.86
CA THR A 58 -9.74 -4.02 13.73
C THR A 58 -9.40 -2.82 12.87
N GLU A 59 -10.40 -2.00 12.52
CA GLU A 59 -10.24 -0.84 11.66
C GLU A 59 -9.26 0.21 12.22
N ASP A 60 -9.17 0.36 13.54
CA ASP A 60 -8.24 1.30 14.18
C ASP A 60 -6.79 0.86 13.98
N TYR A 61 -6.53 -0.45 14.12
CA TYR A 61 -5.21 -1.03 13.88
C TYR A 61 -4.84 -1.02 12.40
N ILE A 62 -5.79 -1.29 11.49
CA ILE A 62 -5.58 -1.17 10.04
C ILE A 62 -5.21 0.27 9.67
N ALA A 63 -5.95 1.25 10.17
CA ALA A 63 -5.67 2.67 9.92
C ALA A 63 -4.29 3.09 10.46
N ALA A 64 -3.91 2.62 11.65
CA ALA A 64 -2.58 2.87 12.21
C ALA A 64 -1.47 2.26 11.34
N LEU A 65 -1.61 1.02 10.88
CA LEU A 65 -0.66 0.36 10.00
C LEU A 65 -0.50 1.08 8.66
N GLN A 66 -1.60 1.52 8.05
CA GLN A 66 -1.58 2.31 6.81
C GLN A 66 -0.85 3.64 7.02
N TRP A 67 -1.16 4.34 8.12
CA TRP A 67 -0.53 5.61 8.44
C TRP A 67 0.97 5.47 8.65
N TYR A 68 1.41 4.46 9.42
CA TYR A 68 2.85 4.23 9.63
C TYR A 68 3.57 3.86 8.35
N LYS A 69 2.94 3.06 7.47
CA LYS A 69 3.52 2.79 6.14
C LYS A 69 3.70 4.09 5.34
N ALA A 70 2.67 4.91 5.22
CA ALA A 70 2.74 6.18 4.47
C ALA A 70 3.76 7.15 5.08
N LYS A 71 3.84 7.23 6.41
CA LYS A 71 4.86 8.01 7.12
C LYS A 71 6.28 7.52 6.76
N ASN A 72 6.53 6.22 6.86
CA ASN A 72 7.84 5.65 6.58
C ASN A 72 8.23 5.81 5.10
N GLU A 73 7.30 5.65 4.16
CA GLU A 73 7.56 5.88 2.73
C GLU A 73 8.01 7.32 2.45
N LYS A 74 7.45 8.31 3.15
CA LYS A 74 7.88 9.72 3.06
C LYS A 74 9.28 9.93 3.63
N GLU A 75 9.59 9.33 4.78
CA GLU A 75 10.92 9.44 5.41
C GLU A 75 12.00 8.73 4.58
N ILE A 76 11.71 7.53 4.08
CA ILE A 76 12.57 6.75 3.18
C ILE A 76 12.98 7.57 1.95
N ALA A 77 12.04 8.34 1.37
CA ALA A 77 12.28 9.10 0.14
C ALA A 77 13.33 10.21 0.29
N VAL A 78 13.61 10.68 1.52
CA VAL A 78 14.54 11.78 1.79
C VAL A 78 15.75 11.38 2.64
N ASN A 79 15.73 10.20 3.24
CA ASN A 79 16.79 9.68 4.09
C ASN A 79 17.94 9.05 3.28
N SER A 80 19.12 8.99 3.90
CA SER A 80 20.22 8.13 3.43
C SER A 80 19.97 6.67 3.84
N PRO A 81 20.63 5.69 3.18
CA PRO A 81 20.52 4.28 3.55
C PRO A 81 20.76 4.01 5.04
N GLU A 82 21.78 4.61 5.64
CA GLU A 82 22.14 4.39 7.06
C GLU A 82 21.06 4.89 8.03
N LYS A 83 20.31 5.93 7.64
CA LYS A 83 19.14 6.38 8.41
C LYS A 83 17.95 5.43 8.23
N ASN A 84 17.84 4.82 7.06
CA ASN A 84 16.76 3.90 6.76
C ASN A 84 16.91 2.54 7.46
N ASP A 85 18.12 2.12 7.81
CA ASP A 85 18.33 0.90 8.61
C ASP A 85 17.59 0.98 9.95
N ARG A 86 17.81 2.09 10.67
CA ARG A 86 17.08 2.35 11.93
C ARG A 86 15.58 2.52 11.70
N LEU A 87 15.21 3.18 10.61
CA LEU A 87 13.81 3.37 10.27
C LEU A 87 13.10 2.03 10.01
N TYR A 88 13.78 1.08 9.38
CA TYR A 88 13.29 -0.28 9.18
C TYR A 88 13.07 -0.99 10.52
N GLU A 89 14.03 -0.93 11.45
CA GLU A 89 13.87 -1.57 12.76
C GLU A 89 12.65 -1.04 13.51
N ASP A 90 12.50 0.30 13.53
CA ASP A 90 11.36 0.95 14.16
C ASP A 90 10.05 0.60 13.45
N TYR A 91 10.05 0.54 12.12
CA TYR A 91 8.90 0.12 11.32
C TYR A 91 8.44 -1.29 11.65
N VAL A 92 9.36 -2.27 11.58
CA VAL A 92 9.08 -3.68 11.89
C VAL A 92 8.60 -3.81 13.33
N LYS A 93 9.23 -3.13 14.28
CA LYS A 93 8.84 -3.17 15.69
C LYS A 93 7.41 -2.67 15.91
N ILE A 94 7.03 -1.54 15.31
CA ILE A 94 5.67 -0.99 15.44
C ILE A 94 4.65 -1.90 14.76
N ARG A 95 4.97 -2.38 13.55
CA ARG A 95 4.10 -3.30 12.82
C ARG A 95 3.86 -4.59 13.59
N THR A 96 4.90 -5.19 14.17
CA THR A 96 4.79 -6.39 15.01
C THR A 96 3.89 -6.14 16.22
N LYS A 97 4.00 -4.99 16.89
CA LYS A 97 3.11 -4.67 18.02
C LYS A 97 1.64 -4.62 17.61
N TYR A 98 1.31 -3.92 16.53
CA TYR A 98 -0.09 -3.87 16.06
C TYR A 98 -0.59 -5.22 15.55
N THR A 99 0.28 -6.00 14.90
CA THR A 99 -0.04 -7.36 14.47
C THR A 99 -0.32 -8.26 15.67
N ASN A 100 0.44 -8.15 16.76
CA ASN A 100 0.17 -8.87 18.00
C ASN A 100 -1.16 -8.45 18.64
N CYS A 101 -1.51 -7.16 18.60
CA CYS A 101 -2.83 -6.72 19.08
C CYS A 101 -3.96 -7.27 18.21
N LEU A 102 -3.78 -7.36 16.89
CA LEU A 102 -4.75 -7.97 15.98
C LEU A 102 -4.88 -9.49 16.25
N ASN A 103 -3.79 -10.19 16.55
CA ASN A 103 -3.84 -11.59 16.96
C ASN A 103 -4.70 -11.77 18.22
N GLY A 104 -4.43 -10.99 19.26
CA GLY A 104 -5.25 -11.04 20.49
C GLY A 104 -6.71 -10.65 20.27
N LEU A 105 -6.97 -9.64 19.43
CA LEU A 105 -8.33 -9.20 19.11
C LEU A 105 -9.14 -10.27 18.36
N HIS A 106 -8.48 -11.12 17.58
CA HIS A 106 -9.11 -12.12 16.72
C HIS A 106 -8.86 -13.56 17.14
N GLN A 107 -8.44 -13.79 18.39
CA GLN A 107 -8.09 -15.13 18.89
C GLN A 107 -9.19 -16.17 18.62
N ASP A 108 -10.46 -15.83 18.89
CA ASP A 108 -11.60 -16.74 18.69
C ASP A 108 -11.73 -17.24 17.23
N ILE A 109 -11.40 -16.39 16.26
CA ILE A 109 -11.41 -16.75 14.83
C ILE A 109 -10.18 -17.59 14.50
N LEU A 110 -9.03 -17.24 15.07
CA LEU A 110 -7.76 -17.92 14.82
C LEU A 110 -7.77 -19.36 15.35
N ASP A 111 -8.36 -19.57 16.53
CA ASP A 111 -8.51 -20.90 17.15
C ASP A 111 -9.36 -21.85 16.29
N GLN A 112 -10.32 -21.31 15.54
CA GLN A 112 -11.24 -22.08 14.69
C GLN A 112 -10.86 -22.05 13.21
N TYR A 113 -9.77 -21.36 12.83
CA TYR A 113 -9.48 -21.09 11.42
C TYR A 113 -9.27 -22.37 10.59
N THR A 114 -8.69 -23.39 11.22
CA THR A 114 -8.44 -24.69 10.58
C THR A 114 -9.71 -25.49 10.29
N ASP A 115 -10.77 -25.26 11.06
CA ASP A 115 -12.09 -25.88 10.84
C ASP A 115 -12.75 -25.37 9.54
N TYR A 116 -12.27 -24.25 9.00
CA TYR A 116 -12.75 -23.73 7.73
C TYR A 116 -12.11 -24.38 6.51
N ARG A 117 -11.17 -25.33 6.66
CA ARG A 117 -10.56 -26.02 5.51
C ARG A 117 -11.59 -26.81 4.70
N THR A 118 -11.47 -26.74 3.38
CA THR A 118 -12.28 -27.59 2.49
C THR A 118 -11.56 -28.90 2.16
N HIS A 119 -12.19 -29.75 1.35
CA HIS A 119 -11.56 -30.98 0.85
C HIS A 119 -10.38 -30.72 -0.11
N GLU A 120 -10.29 -29.52 -0.68
CA GLU A 120 -9.17 -29.12 -1.53
C GLU A 120 -8.01 -28.60 -0.69
N GLN A 121 -6.79 -29.04 -1.03
CA GLN A 121 -5.57 -28.64 -0.33
C GLN A 121 -5.41 -27.12 -0.33
N ASP A 122 -5.13 -26.56 0.85
CA ASP A 122 -4.89 -25.13 1.09
C ASP A 122 -6.05 -24.19 0.69
N SER A 123 -7.28 -24.69 0.73
CA SER A 123 -8.49 -23.90 0.48
C SER A 123 -9.39 -23.82 1.72
N TYR A 124 -10.12 -22.70 1.88
CA TYR A 124 -10.98 -22.45 3.04
C TYR A 124 -12.39 -22.00 2.65
N HIS A 125 -13.42 -22.57 3.28
CA HIS A 125 -14.80 -22.09 3.25
C HIS A 125 -15.04 -21.11 4.41
N LEU A 126 -14.49 -19.91 4.27
CA LEU A 126 -14.56 -18.88 5.30
C LEU A 126 -15.99 -18.31 5.43
N PRO A 127 -16.51 -18.16 6.67
CA PRO A 127 -17.69 -17.35 6.93
C PRO A 127 -17.52 -15.89 6.47
N ASP A 128 -18.61 -15.20 6.15
CA ASP A 128 -18.56 -13.86 5.56
C ASP A 128 -17.87 -12.82 6.46
N ASN A 129 -18.05 -12.92 7.78
CA ASN A 129 -17.34 -12.07 8.73
C ASN A 129 -15.83 -12.30 8.69
N VAL A 130 -15.38 -13.56 8.56
CA VAL A 130 -13.96 -13.92 8.47
C VAL A 130 -13.37 -13.47 7.14
N LYS A 131 -14.10 -13.63 6.03
CA LYS A 131 -13.71 -13.07 4.72
C LYS A 131 -13.52 -11.56 4.78
N LYS A 132 -14.43 -10.85 5.46
CA LYS A 132 -14.33 -9.40 5.64
C LYS A 132 -13.05 -9.03 6.39
N ILE A 133 -12.75 -9.71 7.50
CA ILE A 133 -11.53 -9.46 8.28
C ILE A 133 -10.28 -9.76 7.43
N ALA A 134 -10.24 -10.90 6.74
CA ALA A 134 -9.14 -11.23 5.84
C ALA A 134 -8.91 -10.15 4.77
N GLY A 135 -9.99 -9.63 4.19
CA GLY A 135 -9.95 -8.54 3.22
C GLY A 135 -9.48 -7.20 3.82
N GLU A 136 -9.75 -6.91 5.09
CA GLU A 136 -9.20 -5.74 5.78
C GLU A 136 -7.70 -5.92 6.07
N LEU A 137 -7.30 -7.09 6.57
CA LEU A 137 -5.90 -7.44 6.82
C LEU A 137 -5.04 -7.35 5.56
N SER A 138 -5.55 -7.84 4.41
CA SER A 138 -4.80 -7.84 3.16
C SER A 138 -4.47 -6.42 2.67
N LYS A 139 -5.29 -5.41 3.00
CA LYS A 139 -5.02 -3.99 2.64
C LYS A 139 -3.74 -3.45 3.26
N VAL A 140 -3.27 -4.06 4.34
CA VAL A 140 -2.04 -3.68 5.05
C VAL A 140 -0.98 -4.76 4.99
N GLY A 141 -1.11 -5.72 4.07
CA GLY A 141 -0.16 -6.81 3.88
C GLY A 141 -0.12 -7.79 5.04
N LEU A 142 -1.26 -8.00 5.71
CA LEU A 142 -1.43 -9.04 6.70
C LEU A 142 -2.28 -10.18 6.14
N GLU A 143 -2.05 -11.38 6.62
CA GLU A 143 -2.78 -12.59 6.24
C GLU A 143 -3.00 -13.50 7.45
N PHE A 144 -4.02 -14.35 7.39
CA PHE A 144 -4.10 -15.51 8.27
C PHE A 144 -3.09 -16.56 7.79
N ARG A 145 -2.22 -17.03 8.68
CA ARG A 145 -1.20 -18.02 8.38
C ARG A 145 -1.28 -19.17 9.37
N VAL A 146 -1.38 -20.39 8.86
CA VAL A 146 -1.25 -21.60 9.66
C VAL A 146 0.23 -21.82 9.98
N MET A 147 0.57 -21.79 11.28
CA MET A 147 1.95 -21.90 11.78
C MET A 147 2.39 -23.35 11.99
N GLY A 148 1.45 -24.30 11.90
CA GLY A 148 1.66 -25.71 12.23
C GLY A 148 0.82 -26.12 13.45
N GLU A 149 0.67 -27.43 13.69
CA GLU A 149 -0.02 -27.96 14.90
C GLU A 149 -1.46 -27.47 15.11
N GLY A 150 -2.12 -27.02 14.04
CA GLY A 150 -3.46 -26.44 14.13
C GLY A 150 -3.51 -24.98 14.57
N LEU A 151 -2.36 -24.36 14.86
CA LEU A 151 -2.25 -22.95 15.22
C LEU A 151 -2.32 -22.06 13.99
N THR A 152 -3.13 -21.01 14.07
CA THR A 152 -3.22 -19.95 13.05
C THR A 152 -2.95 -18.61 13.70
N GLU A 153 -2.20 -17.76 13.01
CA GLU A 153 -1.89 -16.40 13.46
C GLU A 153 -2.11 -15.40 12.33
N ILE A 154 -2.34 -14.13 12.67
CA ILE A 154 -2.25 -13.02 11.73
C ILE A 154 -0.76 -12.67 11.57
N HIS A 155 -0.27 -12.72 10.34
CA HIS A 155 1.14 -12.48 10.00
C HIS A 155 1.29 -11.47 8.87
N SER A 156 2.46 -10.81 8.82
CA SER A 156 2.90 -10.15 7.59
C SER A 156 2.96 -11.14 6.45
N VAL A 157 2.38 -10.77 5.31
CA VAL A 157 2.61 -11.44 4.03
C VAL A 157 4.12 -11.52 3.81
N TYR A 158 4.60 -12.67 3.35
CA TYR A 158 6.02 -12.91 3.16
C TYR A 158 6.66 -11.82 2.28
N GLY A 159 7.76 -11.24 2.75
CA GLY A 159 8.50 -10.20 2.05
C GLY A 159 7.83 -8.81 2.04
N TYR A 160 6.71 -8.61 2.75
CA TYR A 160 6.02 -7.32 2.76
C TYR A 160 6.90 -6.17 3.26
N ASP A 161 7.53 -6.33 4.43
CA ASP A 161 8.38 -5.29 5.02
C ASP A 161 9.65 -5.07 4.19
N TYR A 162 10.23 -6.15 3.66
CA TYR A 162 11.34 -6.08 2.71
C TYR A 162 10.97 -5.25 1.47
N ALA A 163 9.79 -5.45 0.90
CA ALA A 163 9.36 -4.71 -0.29
C ALA A 163 9.26 -3.19 -0.05
N VAL A 164 8.92 -2.77 1.18
CA VAL A 164 8.88 -1.35 1.56
C VAL A 164 10.28 -0.73 1.55
N PHE A 165 11.29 -1.47 2.00
CA PHE A 165 12.66 -0.98 2.19
C PHE A 165 13.66 -1.44 1.12
N LYS A 166 13.20 -2.17 0.10
CA LYS A 166 14.05 -2.76 -0.93
C LYS A 166 14.93 -1.70 -1.60
N ASN A 167 16.26 -1.90 -1.55
CA ASN A 167 17.27 -0.98 -2.07
C ASN A 167 17.22 0.42 -1.42
N LYS A 168 16.71 0.52 -0.19
CA LYS A 168 16.61 1.78 0.59
C LYS A 168 17.45 1.77 1.86
N VAL A 169 17.87 0.58 2.31
CA VAL A 169 18.77 0.32 3.44
C VAL A 169 20.19 0.04 2.95
N THR A 170 21.16 -0.09 3.85
CA THR A 170 22.54 -0.45 3.47
C THR A 170 22.61 -1.86 2.85
N PRO A 171 23.63 -2.18 2.02
CA PRO A 171 23.69 -3.46 1.32
C PRO A 171 23.83 -4.71 2.21
N ASP A 172 24.28 -4.54 3.45
CA ASP A 172 24.45 -5.58 4.46
C ASP A 172 23.19 -5.83 5.32
N TYR A 173 22.11 -5.10 5.02
CA TYR A 173 20.82 -5.12 5.71
C TYR A 173 19.73 -5.85 4.90
#